data_AF-A0A4D8XP87-F1
#
_entry.id   AF-A0A4D8XP87-F1
#
_cell.length_a   1.000
_cell.length_b   1.000
_cell.length_c   1.000
_cell.angle_alpha   90.00
_cell.angle_beta   90.00
_cell.angle_gamma   90.00
#
_symmetry.space_group_name_H-M   'P 1'
#
loop_
_entity.id
_entity.type
_entity.pdbx_description
1 polymer ?
#
loop_
_entity_poly.entity_id
_entity_poly.type
_entity_poly.pdbx_seq_one_letter_code
_entity_poly.pdbx_strand_id
1 'polypeptide(L)'
;MKAKLDILGHSNTQKSASLQTLQDQLTHLSSLLQLPTLDTSAESRQVRVLENRLDKATIKLNEALSINKTYGQIQTRLEKDRSTFDSQLKAIEGTLQAKEKDYEELLLLSHDAYHAKEMAQAELHRFEQGVMEERNLRDREVQEKRALVLQRVEMNARLEQRERMLRNMRELEGSIQTVQQSTNALEAIAGSPGGPGAGGLASATQSEMEKLQDFETSFARLKEATGVADVNEIIQKFMSQETTYGSLRSLTEEYEKRIEERLVAIKKLKTELEEIKYSAGGSGAGNKRQVVEDFEKQLVEATVKCERNKNKYERLGKILIDINSGVGHLAELLNQVKLDGELGSTPLDIGVESVEEVLSQCELKLSKIMGLVKWDGRSKLTLANPQFEEKLLKRRQADVRVKSQNEDDMDDDDDDVFEEELDDDVWGRKHVKVNSQMIVDKMKGKVKKVTSKQPAGKSPAKH
;
A
#
# COMPACT_ATOMS: atom_id res chain seq x y z
N MET A 1 103.11 -11.17 112.40
CA MET A 1 101.67 -10.92 112.15
C MET A 1 101.40 -9.71 111.24
N LYS A 2 102.16 -8.60 111.31
CA LYS A 2 102.00 -7.42 110.42
C LYS A 2 102.06 -7.72 108.91
N ALA A 3 103.06 -8.46 108.44
CA ALA A 3 103.20 -8.75 107.00
C ALA A 3 102.01 -9.52 106.38
N LYS A 4 101.35 -10.42 107.13
CA LYS A 4 100.15 -11.11 106.65
C LYS A 4 98.93 -10.19 106.58
N LEU A 5 98.84 -9.21 107.48
CA LEU A 5 97.78 -8.19 107.48
C LEU A 5 97.93 -7.27 106.26
N ASP A 6 99.15 -6.85 105.94
CA ASP A 6 99.43 -5.97 104.80
C ASP A 6 99.15 -6.67 103.46
N ILE A 7 99.51 -7.95 103.34
CA ILE A 7 99.19 -8.76 102.14
C ILE A 7 97.67 -8.94 101.97
N LEU A 8 96.94 -9.18 103.06
CA LEU A 8 95.49 -9.29 103.02
C LEU A 8 94.82 -7.93 102.72
N GLY A 9 95.36 -6.83 103.23
CA GLY A 9 94.93 -5.47 102.89
C GLY A 9 95.14 -5.14 101.42
N HIS A 10 96.28 -5.52 100.84
CA HIS A 10 96.57 -5.35 99.43
C HIS A 10 95.66 -6.23 98.54
N SER A 11 95.39 -7.47 98.94
CA SER A 11 94.44 -8.34 98.25
C SER A 11 92.99 -7.82 98.32
N ASN A 12 92.58 -7.26 99.46
CA ASN A 12 91.24 -6.71 99.64
C ASN A 12 91.05 -5.42 98.84
N THR A 13 92.05 -4.54 98.79
CA THR A 13 92.03 -3.33 97.94
C THR A 13 92.01 -3.69 96.45
N GLN A 14 92.76 -4.71 96.03
CA GLN A 14 92.72 -5.20 94.65
C GLN A 14 91.35 -5.78 94.27
N LYS A 15 90.74 -6.57 95.16
CA LYS A 15 89.38 -7.11 94.96
C LYS A 15 88.32 -6.01 94.95
N SER A 16 88.44 -5.00 95.81
CA SER A 16 87.56 -3.84 95.83
C SER A 16 87.66 -3.03 94.54
N ALA A 17 88.88 -2.84 94.00
CA ALA A 17 89.08 -2.18 92.72
C ALA A 17 88.49 -2.98 91.55
N SER A 18 88.64 -4.32 91.57
CA SER A 18 88.03 -5.19 90.57
C SER A 18 86.50 -5.19 90.66
N LEU A 19 85.92 -5.18 91.86
CA LEU A 19 84.49 -5.06 92.07
C LEU A 19 83.97 -3.72 91.59
N GLN A 20 84.70 -2.63 91.84
CA GLN A 20 84.33 -1.30 91.35
C GLN A 20 84.39 -1.22 89.82
N THR A 21 85.42 -1.81 89.21
CA THR A 21 85.51 -1.90 87.74
C THR A 21 84.35 -2.71 87.16
N LEU A 22 83.97 -3.81 87.82
CA LEU A 22 82.84 -4.64 87.39
C LEU A 22 81.51 -3.92 87.60
N GLN A 23 81.37 -3.16 88.69
CA GLN A 23 80.20 -2.31 88.97
C GLN A 23 80.07 -1.23 87.90
N ASP A 24 81.18 -0.58 87.52
CA ASP A 24 81.22 0.44 86.47
C ASP A 24 80.89 -0.15 85.09
N GLN A 25 81.33 -1.38 84.81
CA GLN A 25 80.92 -2.11 83.61
C GLN A 25 79.44 -2.47 83.63
N LEU A 26 78.90 -2.85 84.78
CA LEU A 26 77.48 -3.18 84.95
C LEU A 26 76.61 -1.93 84.83
N THR A 27 77.02 -0.79 85.37
CA THR A 27 76.31 0.49 85.20
C THR A 27 76.38 0.97 83.77
N HIS A 28 77.52 0.82 83.08
CA HIS A 28 77.65 1.13 81.65
C HIS A 28 76.75 0.24 80.77
N LEU A 29 76.74 -1.08 81.02
CA LEU A 29 75.85 -2.01 80.33
C LEU A 29 74.37 -1.76 80.64
N SER A 30 74.05 -1.43 81.89
CA SER A 30 72.69 -1.03 82.28
C SER A 30 72.28 0.26 81.58
N SER A 31 73.16 1.25 81.45
CA SER A 31 72.90 2.48 80.71
C SER A 31 72.72 2.24 79.21
N LEU A 32 73.44 1.27 78.63
CA LEU A 32 73.25 0.84 77.24
C LEU A 32 71.94 0.08 77.03
N LEU A 33 71.50 -0.72 78.00
CA LEU A 33 70.19 -1.37 78.00
C LEU A 33 69.05 -0.35 78.22
N GLN A 34 69.35 0.75 78.89
CA GLN A 34 68.51 1.93 79.02
C GLN A 34 68.62 2.87 77.81
N LEU A 35 69.06 2.37 76.64
CA LEU A 35 68.71 3.03 75.38
C LEU A 35 67.18 3.20 75.37
N PRO A 36 66.66 4.38 75.00
CA PRO A 36 65.23 4.61 74.92
C PRO A 36 64.63 3.47 74.12
N THR A 37 63.70 2.74 74.74
CA THR A 37 62.96 1.67 74.07
C THR A 37 62.52 2.20 72.71
N LEU A 38 62.81 1.41 71.66
CA LEU A 38 62.60 1.74 70.25
C LEU A 38 61.18 2.25 69.93
N ASP A 39 60.24 2.14 70.86
CA ASP A 39 58.89 2.71 70.81
C ASP A 39 58.79 4.24 71.00
N THR A 40 59.82 4.92 71.51
CA THR A 40 59.75 6.38 71.83
C THR A 40 60.60 7.27 70.92
N SER A 41 61.47 6.65 70.11
CA SER A 41 62.37 7.32 69.16
C SER A 41 61.57 8.15 68.14
N ALA A 42 62.13 9.29 67.73
CA ALA A 42 61.51 10.17 66.73
C ALA A 42 61.23 9.42 65.42
N GLU A 43 62.11 8.48 65.08
CA GLU A 43 62.04 7.59 63.93
C GLU A 43 60.85 6.64 64.02
N SER A 44 60.56 6.08 65.21
CA SER A 44 59.41 5.19 65.42
C SER A 44 58.07 5.93 65.27
N ARG A 45 58.00 7.19 65.74
CA ARG A 45 56.85 8.05 65.46
C ARG A 45 56.71 8.36 63.98
N GLN A 46 57.81 8.58 63.28
CA GLN A 46 57.81 8.87 61.85
C GLN A 46 57.36 7.64 61.03
N VAL A 47 57.79 6.44 61.41
CA VAL A 47 57.30 5.17 60.82
C VAL A 47 55.79 5.04 61.01
N ARG A 48 55.26 5.25 62.23
CA ARG A 48 53.81 5.20 62.47
C ARG A 48 53.01 6.22 61.65
N VAL A 49 53.56 7.42 61.43
CA VAL A 49 52.90 8.44 60.59
C VAL A 49 52.89 8.02 59.12
N LEU A 50 54.00 7.45 58.63
CA LEU A 50 54.10 6.95 57.25
C LEU A 50 53.18 5.75 57.02
N GLU A 51 53.09 4.83 57.98
CA GLU A 51 52.14 3.69 57.96
C GLU A 51 50.69 4.19 57.90
N ASN A 52 50.30 5.11 58.79
CA ASN A 52 48.96 5.71 58.76
C ASN A 52 48.65 6.44 57.43
N ARG A 53 49.67 7.06 56.81
CA ARG A 53 49.52 7.72 55.52
C ARG A 53 49.40 6.71 54.38
N LEU A 54 50.11 5.59 54.46
CA LEU A 54 49.99 4.47 53.53
C LEU A 54 48.60 3.84 53.63
N ASP A 55 48.11 3.54 54.82
CA ASP A 55 46.77 2.98 55.02
C ASP A 55 45.68 3.90 54.46
N LYS A 56 45.78 5.22 54.71
CA LYS A 56 44.87 6.20 54.10
C LYS A 56 44.96 6.21 52.58
N ALA A 57 46.15 6.07 52.00
CA ALA A 57 46.31 5.99 50.55
C ALA A 57 45.70 4.69 49.99
N THR A 58 45.86 3.57 50.70
CA THR A 58 45.27 2.28 50.34
C THR A 58 43.75 2.31 50.39
N ILE A 59 43.15 2.92 51.42
CA ILE A 59 41.69 3.10 51.52
C ILE A 59 41.18 3.93 50.34
N LYS A 60 41.84 5.06 50.03
CA LYS A 60 41.48 5.90 48.88
C LYS A 60 41.63 5.18 47.54
N LEU A 61 42.68 4.37 47.38
CA LEU A 61 42.88 3.54 46.19
C LEU A 61 41.73 2.54 46.03
N ASN A 62 41.37 1.83 47.09
CA ASN A 62 40.29 0.85 47.07
C ASN A 62 38.93 1.51 46.79
N GLU A 63 38.67 2.68 47.34
CA GLU A 63 37.47 3.46 47.06
C GLU A 63 37.43 3.92 45.59
N ALA A 64 38.54 4.45 45.07
CA ALA A 64 38.66 4.83 43.66
C ALA A 64 38.47 3.63 42.72
N LEU A 65 39.01 2.45 43.07
CA LEU A 65 38.82 1.21 42.30
C LEU A 65 37.35 0.75 42.33
N SER A 66 36.67 0.87 43.48
CA SER A 66 35.24 0.56 43.60
C SER A 66 34.40 1.49 42.72
N ILE A 67 34.67 2.80 42.76
CA ILE A 67 34.00 3.80 41.92
C ILE A 67 34.28 3.54 40.43
N ASN A 68 35.51 3.20 40.07
CA ASN A 68 35.84 2.88 38.68
C ASN A 68 35.10 1.62 38.19
N LYS A 69 34.94 0.62 39.08
CA LYS A 69 34.15 -0.57 38.78
C LYS A 69 32.67 -0.24 38.55
N THR A 70 32.06 0.64 39.35
CA THR A 70 30.66 1.05 39.14
C THR A 70 30.50 1.86 37.85
N TYR A 71 31.40 2.78 37.55
CA TYR A 71 31.38 3.50 36.26
C TYR A 71 31.58 2.57 35.07
N GLY A 72 32.45 1.57 35.17
CA GLY A 72 32.62 0.55 34.12
C GLY A 72 31.33 -0.27 33.89
N GLN A 73 30.58 -0.58 34.94
CA GLN A 73 29.27 -1.23 34.82
C GLN A 73 28.24 -0.32 34.15
N ILE A 74 28.18 0.95 34.55
CA ILE A 74 27.29 1.95 33.93
C ILE A 74 27.62 2.09 32.44
N GLN A 75 28.91 2.20 32.08
CA GLN A 75 29.34 2.29 30.69
C GLN A 75 28.89 1.06 29.89
N THR A 76 29.13 -0.15 30.42
CA THR A 76 28.74 -1.40 29.73
C THR A 76 27.22 -1.45 29.52
N ARG A 77 26.43 -0.99 30.50
CA ARG A 77 24.97 -0.92 30.37
C ARG A 77 24.56 0.10 29.29
N LEU A 78 25.14 1.29 29.30
CA LEU A 78 24.84 2.32 28.29
C LEU A 78 25.23 1.88 26.88
N GLU A 79 26.33 1.16 26.71
CA GLU A 79 26.74 0.58 25.43
C GLU A 79 25.73 -0.47 24.94
N LYS A 80 25.21 -1.31 25.85
CA LYS A 80 24.16 -2.27 25.55
C LYS A 80 22.83 -1.57 25.20
N ASP A 81 22.44 -0.56 25.97
CA ASP A 81 21.21 0.20 25.76
C ASP A 81 21.26 0.90 24.40
N ARG A 82 22.39 1.55 24.06
CA ARG A 82 22.62 2.13 22.73
C ARG A 82 22.41 1.10 21.61
N SER A 83 22.99 -0.10 21.73
CA SER A 83 22.82 -1.14 20.72
C SER A 83 21.37 -1.63 20.59
N THR A 84 20.61 -1.59 21.70
CA THR A 84 19.20 -1.98 21.73
C THR A 84 18.33 -0.92 21.07
N PHE A 85 18.59 0.37 21.35
CA PHE A 85 17.90 1.48 20.70
C PHE A 85 18.09 1.49 19.18
N ASP A 86 19.30 1.19 18.68
CA ASP A 86 19.53 1.07 17.23
C ASP A 86 18.67 -0.04 16.60
N SER A 87 18.42 -1.13 17.32
CA SER A 87 17.55 -2.22 16.86
C SER A 87 16.07 -1.83 16.89
N GLN A 88 15.64 -1.15 17.95
CA GLN A 88 14.26 -0.66 18.10
C GLN A 88 13.95 0.42 17.05
N LEU A 89 14.88 1.34 16.82
CA LEU A 89 14.76 2.38 15.79
C LEU A 89 14.56 1.77 14.41
N LYS A 90 15.39 0.79 14.02
CA LYS A 90 15.24 0.08 12.75
C LYS A 90 13.91 -0.67 12.62
N ALA A 91 13.41 -1.23 13.72
CA ALA A 91 12.11 -1.89 13.71
C ALA A 91 10.99 -0.87 13.47
N ILE A 92 11.03 0.29 14.14
CA ILE A 92 10.07 1.39 13.96
C ILE A 92 10.17 2.00 12.56
N GLU A 93 11.38 2.21 12.04
CA GLU A 93 11.59 2.70 10.67
C GLU A 93 11.02 1.71 9.64
N GLY A 94 11.21 0.40 9.87
CA GLY A 94 10.63 -0.64 9.03
C GLY A 94 9.09 -0.67 9.07
N THR A 95 8.48 -0.47 10.24
CA THR A 95 7.01 -0.39 10.35
C THR A 95 6.47 0.89 9.73
N LEU A 96 7.17 2.02 9.88
CA LEU A 96 6.81 3.29 9.24
C LEU A 96 6.81 3.14 7.72
N GLN A 97 7.88 2.58 7.15
CA GLN A 97 7.96 2.37 5.70
C GLN A 97 6.87 1.43 5.17
N ALA A 98 6.52 0.38 5.93
CA ALA A 98 5.40 -0.49 5.59
C ALA A 98 4.06 0.28 5.61
N LYS A 99 3.85 1.17 6.59
CA LYS A 99 2.65 1.99 6.69
C LYS A 99 2.56 3.08 5.63
N GLU A 100 3.68 3.67 5.24
CA GLU A 100 3.73 4.59 4.09
C GLU A 100 3.31 3.89 2.81
N LYS A 101 3.81 2.67 2.58
CA LYS A 101 3.39 1.86 1.43
C LYS A 101 1.90 1.49 1.49
N ASP A 102 1.41 1.04 2.64
CA ASP A 102 -0.03 0.76 2.84
C ASP A 102 -0.88 2.02 2.53
N TYR A 103 -0.39 3.19 2.94
CA TYR A 103 -1.06 4.47 2.69
C TYR A 103 -1.07 4.84 1.20
N GLU A 104 0.05 4.67 0.49
CA GLU A 104 0.12 4.89 -0.96
C GLU A 104 -0.85 3.96 -1.71
N GLU A 105 -0.91 2.68 -1.34
CA GLU A 105 -1.86 1.72 -1.92
C GLU A 105 -3.31 2.15 -1.65
N LEU A 106 -3.61 2.60 -0.43
CA LEU A 106 -4.94 3.08 -0.07
C LEU A 106 -5.32 4.37 -0.82
N LEU A 107 -4.35 5.27 -1.06
CA LEU A 107 -4.56 6.49 -1.82
C LEU A 107 -4.90 6.18 -3.28
N LEU A 108 -4.21 5.23 -3.90
CA LEU A 108 -4.51 4.75 -5.25
C LEU A 108 -5.93 4.15 -5.30
N LEU A 109 -6.27 3.28 -4.34
CA LEU A 109 -7.61 2.69 -4.25
C LEU A 109 -8.70 3.77 -4.05
N SER A 110 -8.41 4.80 -3.27
CA SER A 110 -9.31 5.95 -3.08
C SER A 110 -9.54 6.67 -4.39
N HIS A 111 -8.48 6.98 -5.15
CA HIS A 111 -8.60 7.61 -6.47
C HIS A 111 -9.45 6.75 -7.44
N ASP A 112 -9.21 5.44 -7.49
CA ASP A 112 -9.99 4.52 -8.32
C ASP A 112 -11.47 4.46 -7.91
N ALA A 113 -11.74 4.46 -6.59
CA ALA A 113 -13.10 4.50 -6.06
C ALA A 113 -13.80 5.84 -6.39
N TYR A 114 -13.09 6.96 -6.31
CA TYR A 114 -13.60 8.26 -6.74
C TYR A 114 -13.92 8.26 -8.24
N HIS A 115 -13.02 7.75 -9.07
CA HIS A 115 -13.25 7.69 -10.51
C HIS A 115 -14.45 6.79 -10.85
N ALA A 116 -14.57 5.63 -10.22
CA ALA A 116 -15.72 4.74 -10.40
C ALA A 116 -17.04 5.42 -9.98
N LYS A 117 -17.03 6.18 -8.88
CA LYS A 117 -18.19 6.97 -8.44
C LYS A 117 -18.54 8.05 -9.47
N GLU A 118 -17.58 8.81 -9.97
CA GLU A 118 -17.82 9.83 -10.99
C GLU A 118 -18.38 9.23 -12.28
N MET A 119 -17.85 8.09 -12.72
CA MET A 119 -18.39 7.35 -13.87
C MET A 119 -19.85 6.93 -13.64
N ALA A 120 -20.14 6.33 -12.48
CA ALA A 120 -21.51 5.93 -12.15
C ALA A 120 -22.46 7.13 -12.05
N GLN A 121 -22.01 8.28 -11.53
CA GLN A 121 -22.79 9.51 -11.49
C GLN A 121 -23.04 10.08 -12.88
N ALA A 122 -22.04 10.05 -13.76
CA ALA A 122 -22.18 10.49 -15.15
C ALA A 122 -23.14 9.59 -15.94
N GLU A 123 -23.06 8.27 -15.73
CA GLU A 123 -24.00 7.30 -16.32
C GLU A 123 -25.43 7.52 -15.81
N LEU A 124 -25.61 7.74 -14.50
CA LEU A 124 -26.90 8.05 -13.92
C LEU A 124 -27.48 9.34 -14.51
N HIS A 125 -26.70 10.42 -14.59
CA HIS A 125 -27.15 11.68 -15.17
C HIS A 125 -27.56 11.51 -16.64
N ARG A 126 -26.77 10.77 -17.43
CA ARG A 126 -27.11 10.45 -18.83
C ARG A 126 -28.40 9.66 -18.94
N PHE A 127 -28.61 8.69 -18.05
CA PHE A 127 -29.84 7.91 -18.00
C PHE A 127 -31.05 8.77 -17.62
N GLU A 128 -30.94 9.60 -16.59
CA GLU A 128 -31.98 10.53 -16.16
C GLU A 128 -32.37 11.50 -17.28
N GLN A 129 -31.37 12.06 -17.99
CA GLN A 129 -31.61 12.90 -19.16
C GLN A 129 -32.37 12.14 -20.25
N GLY A 130 -31.96 10.90 -20.57
CA GLY A 130 -32.64 10.06 -21.56
C GLY A 130 -34.10 9.77 -21.19
N VAL A 131 -34.38 9.47 -19.91
CA VAL A 131 -35.75 9.26 -19.41
C VAL A 131 -36.57 10.54 -19.49
N MET A 132 -35.98 11.70 -19.18
CA MET A 132 -36.66 12.99 -19.28
C MET A 132 -37.00 13.35 -20.73
N GLU A 133 -36.08 13.10 -21.67
CA GLU A 133 -36.29 13.30 -23.10
C GLU A 133 -37.40 12.38 -23.64
N GLU A 134 -37.40 11.10 -23.27
CA GLU A 134 -38.46 10.15 -23.65
C GLU A 134 -39.82 10.59 -23.10
N ARG A 135 -39.87 11.01 -21.83
CA ARG A 135 -41.09 11.53 -21.21
C ARG A 135 -41.61 12.77 -21.95
N ASN A 136 -40.73 13.71 -22.30
CA ASN A 136 -41.09 14.91 -23.05
C ASN A 136 -41.59 14.57 -24.45
N LEU A 137 -40.98 13.59 -25.13
CA LEU A 137 -41.42 13.11 -26.43
C LEU A 137 -42.82 12.49 -26.33
N ARG A 138 -43.05 11.62 -25.35
CA ARG A 138 -44.34 11.00 -25.09
C ARG A 138 -45.42 12.02 -24.74
N ASP A 139 -45.11 13.01 -23.92
CA ASP A 139 -46.04 14.08 -23.56
C ASP A 139 -46.38 14.94 -24.79
N ARG A 140 -45.40 15.25 -25.66
CA ARG A 140 -45.63 15.92 -26.95
C ARG A 140 -46.54 15.07 -27.86
N GLU A 141 -46.27 13.79 -28.04
CA GLU A 141 -47.12 12.90 -28.85
C GLU A 141 -48.56 12.83 -28.32
N VAL A 142 -48.72 12.73 -26.99
CA VAL A 142 -50.04 12.71 -26.35
C VAL A 142 -50.75 14.04 -26.60
N GLN A 143 -50.04 15.17 -26.53
CA GLN A 143 -50.59 16.49 -26.80
C GLN A 143 -51.01 16.65 -28.27
N GLU A 144 -50.20 16.20 -29.21
CA GLU A 144 -50.52 16.20 -30.66
C GLU A 144 -51.75 15.33 -30.96
N LYS A 145 -51.81 14.11 -30.41
CA LYS A 145 -52.98 13.23 -30.54
C LYS A 145 -54.23 13.84 -29.93
N ARG A 146 -54.13 14.50 -28.77
CA ARG A 146 -55.25 15.24 -28.15
C ARG A 146 -55.73 16.38 -29.05
N ALA A 147 -54.81 17.14 -29.64
CA ALA A 147 -55.16 18.23 -30.56
C ALA A 147 -55.89 17.71 -31.81
N LEU A 148 -55.42 16.60 -32.41
CA LEU A 148 -56.09 15.95 -33.53
C LEU A 148 -57.50 15.46 -33.16
N VAL A 149 -57.67 14.85 -31.99
CA VAL A 149 -58.99 14.41 -31.50
C VAL A 149 -59.92 15.61 -31.32
N LEU A 150 -59.45 16.69 -30.70
CA LEU A 150 -60.24 17.92 -30.52
C LEU A 150 -60.67 18.51 -31.88
N GLN A 151 -59.76 18.59 -32.85
CA GLN A 151 -60.06 19.06 -34.20
C GLN A 151 -61.12 18.18 -34.88
N ARG A 152 -61.05 16.86 -34.70
CA ARG A 152 -62.03 15.90 -35.26
C ARG A 152 -63.41 16.06 -34.61
N VAL A 153 -63.45 16.27 -33.29
CA VAL A 153 -64.69 16.55 -32.55
C VAL A 153 -65.31 17.87 -33.03
N GLU A 154 -64.51 18.92 -33.19
CA GLU A 154 -65.00 20.22 -33.70
C GLU A 154 -65.53 20.09 -35.14
N MET A 155 -64.82 19.38 -36.02
CA MET A 155 -65.28 19.10 -37.38
C MET A 155 -66.61 18.34 -37.38
N ASN A 156 -66.73 17.28 -36.57
CA ASN A 156 -67.96 16.51 -36.44
C ASN A 156 -69.11 17.36 -35.89
N ALA A 157 -68.87 18.20 -34.88
CA ALA A 157 -69.87 19.12 -34.35
C ALA A 157 -70.36 20.14 -35.41
N ARG A 158 -69.45 20.66 -36.24
CA ARG A 158 -69.81 21.54 -37.37
C ARG A 158 -70.65 20.80 -38.42
N LEU A 159 -70.31 19.55 -38.73
CA LEU A 159 -71.11 18.72 -39.64
C LEU A 159 -72.50 18.44 -39.07
N GLU A 160 -72.59 18.08 -37.79
CA GLU A 160 -73.86 17.83 -37.12
C GLU A 160 -74.72 19.10 -37.07
N GLN A 161 -74.13 20.28 -36.83
CA GLN A 161 -74.86 21.55 -36.87
C GLN A 161 -75.42 21.85 -38.27
N ARG A 162 -74.64 21.60 -39.33
CA ARG A 162 -75.12 21.72 -40.71
C ARG A 162 -76.24 20.72 -41.02
N GLU A 163 -76.10 19.48 -40.58
CA GLU A 163 -77.12 18.46 -40.77
C GLU A 163 -78.42 18.80 -40.04
N ARG A 164 -78.34 19.32 -38.81
CA ARG A 164 -79.51 19.83 -38.07
C ARG A 164 -80.20 20.98 -38.81
N MET A 165 -79.44 21.94 -39.35
CA MET A 165 -80.04 23.02 -40.16
C MET A 165 -80.71 22.50 -41.44
N LEU A 166 -80.08 21.54 -42.13
CA LEU A 166 -80.66 20.92 -43.33
C LEU A 166 -81.90 20.08 -43.01
N ARG A 167 -81.92 19.36 -41.88
CA ARG A 167 -83.11 18.65 -41.40
C ARG A 167 -84.24 19.63 -41.07
N ASN A 168 -83.97 20.72 -40.37
CA ASN A 168 -84.97 21.75 -40.09
C ASN A 168 -85.52 22.41 -41.38
N MET A 169 -84.68 22.65 -42.39
CA MET A 169 -85.13 23.12 -43.71
C MET A 169 -86.00 22.08 -44.42
N ARG A 170 -85.62 20.80 -44.41
CA ARG A 170 -86.40 19.71 -45.02
C ARG A 170 -87.72 19.45 -44.29
N GLU A 171 -87.79 19.61 -42.97
CA GLU A 171 -89.05 19.54 -42.23
C GLU A 171 -89.98 20.72 -42.57
N LEU A 172 -89.40 21.92 -42.77
CA LEU A 172 -90.15 23.08 -43.26
C LEU A 172 -90.62 22.88 -44.71
N GLU A 173 -89.82 22.24 -45.57
CA GLU A 173 -90.16 21.92 -46.96
C GLU A 173 -91.18 20.77 -47.08
N GLY A 174 -91.06 19.75 -46.22
CA GLY A 174 -92.02 18.64 -46.11
C GLY A 174 -93.40 19.07 -45.60
N SER A 175 -93.47 20.15 -44.81
CA SER A 175 -94.75 20.78 -44.43
C SER A 175 -95.38 21.63 -45.53
N ILE A 176 -94.61 21.98 -46.58
CA ILE A 176 -95.13 22.64 -47.80
C ILE A 176 -95.58 21.57 -48.83
N GLN A 177 -94.94 20.39 -48.85
CA GLN A 177 -95.26 19.32 -49.79
C GLN A 177 -96.52 18.50 -49.44
N THR A 178 -97.10 18.67 -48.25
CA THR A 178 -98.42 18.09 -47.88
C THR A 178 -99.62 18.89 -48.41
N VAL A 179 -99.40 20.04 -49.05
CA VAL A 179 -100.47 20.84 -49.69
C VAL A 179 -100.50 20.68 -51.22
N GLN A 180 -99.49 20.05 -51.82
CA GLN A 180 -99.34 19.90 -53.28
C GLN A 180 -99.38 18.43 -53.76
N GLN A 181 -100.13 17.57 -53.07
CA GLN A 181 -100.56 16.25 -53.59
C GLN A 181 -102.08 16.20 -53.71
N SER A 182 -102.64 17.18 -54.42
CA SER A 182 -103.91 17.01 -55.09
C SER A 182 -103.72 17.54 -56.51
N THR A 183 -104.19 16.77 -57.48
CA THR A 183 -104.14 16.98 -58.95
C THR A 183 -103.03 16.25 -59.72
N ASN A 184 -103.49 15.23 -60.45
CA ASN A 184 -103.02 14.76 -61.77
C ASN A 184 -101.80 13.82 -61.80
N ALA A 185 -102.02 12.53 -62.06
CA ALA A 185 -102.29 12.04 -63.42
C ALA A 185 -102.65 10.54 -63.40
N LEU A 186 -103.86 10.25 -63.90
CA LEU A 186 -104.32 8.94 -64.34
C LEU A 186 -103.71 8.58 -65.71
N GLU A 187 -103.63 7.27 -65.94
CA GLU A 187 -103.76 6.57 -67.23
C GLU A 187 -102.65 6.66 -68.29
N ALA A 188 -101.90 5.56 -68.40
CA ALA A 188 -101.63 4.94 -69.70
C ALA A 188 -101.63 3.41 -69.54
N ILE A 189 -102.53 2.80 -70.31
CA ILE A 189 -102.96 1.41 -70.33
C ILE A 189 -102.01 0.55 -71.17
N ALA A 190 -101.84 -0.69 -70.69
CA ALA A 190 -101.59 -1.95 -71.41
C ALA A 190 -100.93 -1.92 -72.81
N GLY A 191 -99.79 -2.60 -72.90
CA GLY A 191 -99.20 -3.02 -74.17
C GLY A 191 -98.11 -4.07 -73.96
N SER A 192 -98.51 -5.34 -73.96
CA SER A 192 -97.63 -6.52 -73.99
C SER A 192 -96.67 -6.46 -75.18
N PRO A 193 -95.35 -6.69 -75.02
CA PRO A 193 -94.47 -6.94 -76.15
C PRO A 193 -94.28 -8.44 -76.35
N GLY A 194 -94.90 -8.97 -77.42
CA GLY A 194 -94.44 -10.20 -78.05
C GLY A 194 -93.11 -9.95 -78.77
N GLY A 195 -92.18 -10.90 -78.66
CA GLY A 195 -91.09 -11.06 -79.64
C GLY A 195 -91.64 -11.52 -81.00
N PRO A 196 -90.79 -11.80 -82.03
CA PRO A 196 -89.38 -12.18 -81.94
C PRO A 196 -88.43 -11.62 -83.03
N GLY A 197 -87.12 -11.85 -82.87
CA GLY A 197 -86.23 -12.17 -83.99
C GLY A 197 -85.25 -11.10 -84.49
N ALA A 198 -83.97 -11.27 -84.15
CA ALA A 198 -82.76 -11.11 -84.99
C ALA A 198 -81.53 -11.22 -84.05
N GLY A 199 -80.61 -12.18 -84.14
CA GLY A 199 -80.21 -13.01 -85.26
C GLY A 199 -78.84 -12.57 -85.78
N GLY A 200 -77.77 -12.98 -85.09
CA GLY A 200 -76.44 -13.14 -85.68
C GLY A 200 -75.56 -11.90 -85.78
N LEU A 201 -74.81 -11.60 -84.72
CA LEU A 201 -73.49 -10.93 -84.74
C LEU A 201 -72.79 -10.94 -83.36
N ALA A 202 -73.23 -11.80 -82.43
CA ALA A 202 -72.84 -11.72 -81.02
C ALA A 202 -71.60 -12.54 -80.62
N SER A 203 -71.09 -13.48 -81.43
CA SER A 203 -70.08 -14.42 -80.90
C SER A 203 -68.66 -13.83 -80.77
N ALA A 204 -68.30 -12.81 -81.55
CA ALA A 204 -67.02 -12.11 -81.40
C ALA A 204 -67.06 -11.09 -80.26
N THR A 205 -68.17 -10.37 -80.12
CA THR A 205 -68.39 -9.41 -79.02
C THR A 205 -68.65 -10.09 -77.68
N GLN A 206 -69.18 -11.32 -77.68
CA GLN A 206 -69.45 -12.07 -76.47
C GLN A 206 -68.17 -12.58 -75.82
N SER A 207 -67.17 -12.98 -76.60
CA SER A 207 -65.84 -13.33 -76.05
C SER A 207 -65.10 -12.10 -75.49
N GLU A 208 -65.27 -10.92 -76.10
CA GLU A 208 -64.73 -9.68 -75.55
C GLU A 208 -65.49 -9.21 -74.31
N MET A 209 -66.81 -9.36 -74.28
CA MET A 209 -67.62 -9.06 -73.10
C MET A 209 -67.33 -10.01 -71.93
N GLU A 210 -67.09 -11.29 -72.19
CA GLU A 210 -66.71 -12.26 -71.16
C GLU A 210 -65.36 -11.90 -70.54
N LYS A 211 -64.36 -11.52 -71.37
CA LYS A 211 -63.08 -11.01 -70.87
C LYS A 211 -63.23 -9.72 -70.08
N LEU A 212 -64.09 -8.80 -70.52
CA LEU A 212 -64.38 -7.55 -69.79
C LEU A 212 -65.06 -7.84 -68.44
N GLN A 213 -65.96 -8.81 -68.39
CA GLN A 213 -66.62 -9.25 -67.17
C GLN A 213 -65.62 -9.95 -66.21
N ASP A 214 -64.69 -10.74 -66.74
CA ASP A 214 -63.61 -11.34 -65.95
C ASP A 214 -62.67 -10.28 -65.36
N PHE A 215 -62.34 -9.24 -66.15
CA PHE A 215 -61.58 -8.10 -65.63
C PHE A 215 -62.36 -7.33 -64.59
N GLU A 216 -63.66 -7.06 -64.80
CA GLU A 216 -64.51 -6.34 -63.86
C GLU A 216 -64.67 -7.09 -62.53
N THR A 217 -64.89 -8.42 -62.58
CA THR A 217 -64.97 -9.25 -61.38
C THR A 217 -63.64 -9.34 -60.64
N SER A 218 -62.52 -9.44 -61.36
CA SER A 218 -61.18 -9.40 -60.78
C SER A 218 -60.89 -8.03 -60.16
N PHE A 219 -61.34 -6.94 -60.79
CA PHE A 219 -61.19 -5.59 -60.27
C PHE A 219 -62.07 -5.34 -59.04
N ALA A 220 -63.28 -5.87 -59.01
CA ALA A 220 -64.17 -5.79 -57.85
C ALA A 220 -63.56 -6.49 -56.64
N ARG A 221 -62.99 -7.68 -56.84
CA ARG A 221 -62.22 -8.40 -55.80
C ARG A 221 -61.01 -7.60 -55.32
N LEU A 222 -60.30 -6.97 -56.25
CA LEU A 222 -59.13 -6.16 -55.90
C LEU A 222 -59.53 -4.90 -55.11
N LYS A 223 -60.60 -4.21 -55.52
CA LYS A 223 -61.18 -3.07 -54.78
C LYS A 223 -61.66 -3.47 -53.39
N GLU A 224 -62.26 -4.66 -53.26
CA GLU A 224 -62.70 -5.21 -51.98
C GLU A 224 -61.51 -5.53 -51.07
N ALA A 225 -60.44 -6.14 -51.61
CA ALA A 225 -59.24 -6.50 -50.85
C ALA A 225 -58.39 -5.27 -50.46
N THR A 226 -58.29 -4.26 -51.33
CA THR A 226 -57.51 -3.04 -51.06
C THR A 226 -58.32 -1.96 -50.34
N GLY A 227 -59.66 -2.04 -50.35
CA GLY A 227 -60.57 -1.07 -49.74
C GLY A 227 -60.56 0.32 -50.39
N VAL A 228 -60.15 0.41 -51.66
CA VAL A 228 -59.92 1.67 -52.39
C VAL A 228 -60.80 1.70 -53.65
N ALA A 229 -61.49 2.82 -53.88
CA ALA A 229 -62.48 2.95 -54.96
C ALA A 229 -61.86 3.32 -56.32
N ASP A 230 -60.75 4.06 -56.31
CA ASP A 230 -60.06 4.56 -57.51
C ASP A 230 -58.90 3.63 -57.94
N VAL A 231 -58.86 3.33 -59.23
CA VAL A 231 -57.83 2.51 -59.88
C VAL A 231 -56.45 3.14 -59.73
N ASN A 232 -56.36 4.46 -59.83
CA ASN A 232 -55.07 5.14 -59.78
C ASN A 232 -54.47 5.12 -58.35
N GLU A 233 -55.33 5.21 -57.33
CA GLU A 233 -54.91 5.10 -55.92
C GLU A 233 -54.45 3.67 -55.58
N ILE A 234 -55.09 2.65 -56.16
CA ILE A 234 -54.63 1.26 -56.07
C ILE A 234 -53.21 1.13 -56.64
N ILE A 235 -52.98 1.63 -57.86
CA ILE A 235 -51.65 1.55 -58.51
C ILE A 235 -50.60 2.27 -57.67
N GLN A 236 -50.90 3.47 -57.16
CA GLN A 236 -49.97 4.21 -56.32
C GLN A 236 -49.67 3.50 -54.99
N LYS A 237 -50.66 2.87 -54.35
CA LYS A 237 -50.45 2.05 -53.15
C LYS A 237 -49.64 0.80 -53.44
N PHE A 238 -49.89 0.12 -54.56
CA PHE A 238 -49.06 -1.02 -54.97
C PHE A 238 -47.60 -0.61 -55.22
N MET A 239 -47.36 0.50 -55.95
CA MET A 239 -46.00 0.97 -56.22
C MET A 239 -45.26 1.43 -54.96
N SER A 240 -45.94 2.12 -54.05
CA SER A 240 -45.35 2.53 -52.76
C SER A 240 -45.11 1.35 -51.82
N GLN A 241 -46.02 0.36 -51.80
CA GLN A 241 -45.82 -0.89 -51.07
C GLN A 241 -44.68 -1.72 -51.66
N GLU A 242 -44.55 -1.81 -52.98
CA GLU A 242 -43.45 -2.49 -53.66
C GLU A 242 -42.11 -1.83 -53.34
N THR A 243 -42.06 -0.50 -53.34
CA THR A 243 -40.87 0.28 -52.94
C THR A 243 -40.52 0.04 -51.47
N THR A 244 -41.53 0.04 -50.58
CA THR A 244 -41.34 -0.20 -49.14
C THR A 244 -40.92 -1.65 -48.87
N TYR A 245 -41.51 -2.61 -49.58
CA TYR A 245 -41.17 -4.02 -49.53
C TYR A 245 -39.75 -4.27 -50.04
N GLY A 246 -39.35 -3.65 -51.15
CA GLY A 246 -37.99 -3.69 -51.65
C GLY A 246 -36.97 -3.12 -50.66
N SER A 247 -37.30 -1.99 -50.03
CA SER A 247 -36.45 -1.38 -48.99
C SER A 247 -36.32 -2.28 -47.75
N LEU A 248 -37.43 -2.86 -47.28
CA LEU A 248 -37.42 -3.81 -46.17
C LEU A 248 -36.61 -5.05 -46.49
N ARG A 249 -36.78 -5.61 -47.69
CA ARG A 249 -36.02 -6.77 -48.15
C ARG A 249 -34.52 -6.48 -48.24
N SER A 250 -34.14 -5.33 -48.80
CA SER A 250 -32.74 -4.89 -48.84
C SER A 250 -32.16 -4.74 -47.44
N LEU A 251 -32.94 -4.22 -46.50
CA LEU A 251 -32.52 -4.06 -45.11
C LEU A 251 -32.40 -5.42 -44.40
N THR A 252 -33.30 -6.36 -44.67
CA THR A 252 -33.20 -7.75 -44.20
C THR A 252 -31.93 -8.40 -44.72
N GLU A 253 -31.64 -8.30 -46.01
CA GLU A 253 -30.40 -8.82 -46.63
C GLU A 253 -29.14 -8.17 -46.02
N GLU A 254 -29.17 -6.86 -45.74
CA GLU A 254 -28.05 -6.16 -45.06
C GLU A 254 -27.85 -6.66 -43.61
N TYR A 255 -28.93 -6.87 -42.86
CA TYR A 255 -28.86 -7.40 -41.51
C TYR A 255 -28.41 -8.86 -41.48
N GLU A 256 -28.89 -9.69 -42.40
CA GLU A 256 -28.42 -11.07 -42.56
C GLU A 256 -26.91 -11.10 -42.85
N LYS A 257 -26.43 -10.26 -43.77
CA LYS A 257 -25.00 -10.13 -44.05
C LYS A 257 -24.21 -9.65 -42.83
N ARG A 258 -24.70 -8.66 -42.08
CA ARG A 258 -24.06 -8.21 -40.82
C ARG A 258 -24.01 -9.32 -39.78
N ILE A 259 -25.06 -10.13 -39.67
CA ILE A 259 -25.09 -11.28 -38.75
C ILE A 259 -24.03 -12.30 -39.17
N GLU A 260 -23.92 -12.62 -40.45
CA GLU A 260 -22.88 -13.51 -40.96
C GLU A 260 -21.46 -12.98 -40.69
N GLU A 261 -21.20 -11.69 -40.97
CA GLU A 261 -19.93 -11.04 -40.68
C GLU A 261 -19.58 -11.11 -39.18
N ARG A 262 -20.55 -10.83 -38.31
CA ARG A 262 -20.37 -10.95 -36.85
C ARG A 262 -20.15 -12.38 -36.40
N LEU A 263 -20.83 -13.36 -36.99
CA LEU A 263 -20.63 -14.79 -36.70
C LEU A 263 -19.23 -15.24 -37.13
N VAL A 264 -18.73 -14.79 -38.28
CA VAL A 264 -17.36 -15.05 -38.73
C VAL A 264 -16.35 -14.39 -37.79
N ALA A 265 -16.58 -13.14 -37.36
CA ALA A 265 -15.72 -12.47 -36.39
C ALA A 265 -15.70 -13.19 -35.03
N ILE A 266 -16.86 -13.66 -34.55
CA ILE A 266 -16.94 -14.49 -33.32
C ILE A 266 -16.16 -15.79 -33.50
N LYS A 267 -16.26 -16.46 -34.64
CA LYS A 267 -15.47 -17.68 -34.92
C LYS A 267 -13.97 -17.37 -34.91
N LYS A 268 -13.53 -16.29 -35.57
CA LYS A 268 -12.12 -15.86 -35.56
C LYS A 268 -11.61 -15.54 -34.16
N LEU A 269 -12.37 -14.75 -33.39
CA LEU A 269 -12.03 -14.44 -32.01
C LEU A 269 -12.02 -15.70 -31.13
N LYS A 270 -12.91 -16.67 -31.38
CA LYS A 270 -12.89 -17.97 -30.69
C LYS A 270 -11.65 -18.78 -31.06
N THR A 271 -11.26 -18.83 -32.33
CA THR A 271 -10.04 -19.53 -32.75
C THR A 271 -8.80 -18.84 -32.20
N GLU A 272 -8.73 -17.51 -32.20
CA GLU A 272 -7.65 -16.75 -31.56
C GLU A 272 -7.62 -16.98 -30.03
N LEU A 273 -8.78 -17.04 -29.39
CA LEU A 273 -8.90 -17.35 -27.97
C LEU A 273 -8.52 -18.79 -27.67
N GLU A 274 -8.86 -19.75 -28.54
CA GLU A 274 -8.39 -21.14 -28.46
C GLU A 274 -6.89 -21.22 -28.70
N GLU A 275 -6.33 -20.51 -29.67
CA GLU A 275 -4.89 -20.41 -29.88
C GLU A 275 -4.20 -19.78 -28.68
N ILE A 276 -4.76 -18.76 -28.04
CA ILE A 276 -4.22 -18.18 -26.82
C ILE A 276 -4.36 -19.16 -25.66
N LYS A 277 -5.50 -19.83 -25.51
CA LYS A 277 -5.74 -20.80 -24.41
C LYS A 277 -4.93 -22.08 -24.56
N TYR A 278 -4.72 -22.56 -25.78
CA TYR A 278 -3.91 -23.76 -26.07
C TYR A 278 -2.45 -23.43 -26.32
N SER A 279 -2.06 -22.19 -26.66
CA SER A 279 -0.66 -21.74 -26.53
C SER A 279 -0.29 -21.42 -25.09
N ALA A 280 -1.27 -21.02 -24.25
CA ALA A 280 -1.12 -20.88 -22.80
C ALA A 280 -1.38 -22.17 -22.02
N GLY A 281 -1.92 -23.22 -22.64
CA GLY A 281 -2.38 -24.44 -21.96
C GLY A 281 -1.89 -25.77 -22.57
N GLY A 282 -1.30 -25.74 -23.76
CA GLY A 282 -0.74 -26.88 -24.46
C GLY A 282 0.76 -26.70 -24.67
N SER A 283 1.57 -27.38 -23.86
CA SER A 283 3.01 -27.57 -24.05
C SER A 283 3.92 -26.31 -24.06
N GLY A 284 3.40 -25.09 -23.91
CA GLY A 284 4.18 -23.83 -23.85
C GLY A 284 4.16 -23.10 -22.50
N ALA A 285 3.25 -23.46 -21.58
CA ALA A 285 3.15 -22.85 -20.25
C ALA A 285 4.35 -23.16 -19.34
N GLY A 286 4.98 -24.33 -19.54
CA GLY A 286 6.24 -24.69 -18.91
C GLY A 286 7.35 -23.72 -19.28
N ASN A 287 7.46 -23.33 -20.56
CA ASN A 287 8.54 -22.44 -21.00
C ASN A 287 8.37 -21.01 -20.49
N LYS A 288 7.16 -20.44 -20.45
CA LYS A 288 6.99 -19.08 -19.90
C LYS A 288 7.24 -19.05 -18.40
N ARG A 289 6.75 -20.04 -17.65
CA ARG A 289 7.00 -20.12 -16.22
C ARG A 289 8.45 -20.45 -15.89
N GLN A 290 9.07 -21.36 -16.64
CA GLN A 290 10.48 -21.70 -16.50
C GLN A 290 11.38 -20.51 -16.89
N VAL A 291 11.05 -19.76 -17.94
CA VAL A 291 11.78 -18.55 -18.31
C VAL A 291 11.61 -17.46 -17.23
N VAL A 292 10.43 -17.33 -16.63
CA VAL A 292 10.22 -16.43 -15.49
C VAL A 292 11.02 -16.91 -14.27
N GLU A 293 10.98 -18.20 -13.93
CA GLU A 293 11.77 -18.78 -12.84
C GLU A 293 13.28 -18.67 -13.10
N ASP A 294 13.73 -18.77 -14.36
CA ASP A 294 15.12 -18.58 -14.76
C ASP A 294 15.53 -17.10 -14.66
N PHE A 295 14.65 -16.16 -15.03
CA PHE A 295 14.90 -14.74 -14.85
C PHE A 295 14.87 -14.33 -13.37
N GLU A 296 13.96 -14.89 -12.57
CA GLU A 296 13.93 -14.71 -11.12
C GLU A 296 15.21 -15.25 -10.48
N LYS A 297 15.67 -16.42 -10.91
CA LYS A 297 16.92 -17.01 -10.45
C LYS A 297 18.13 -16.16 -10.86
N GLN A 298 18.17 -15.65 -12.09
CA GLN A 298 19.23 -14.75 -12.54
C GLN A 298 19.20 -13.42 -11.78
N LEU A 299 18.01 -12.90 -11.46
CA LEU A 299 17.83 -11.70 -10.67
C LEU A 299 18.37 -11.90 -9.24
N VAL A 300 18.00 -13.00 -8.58
CA VAL A 300 18.51 -13.36 -7.25
C VAL A 300 20.02 -13.58 -7.26
N GLU A 301 20.56 -14.22 -8.30
CA GLU A 301 22.01 -14.41 -8.40
C GLU A 301 22.74 -13.08 -8.62
N ALA A 302 22.18 -12.18 -9.43
CA ALA A 302 22.72 -10.85 -9.67
C ALA A 302 22.66 -9.97 -8.41
N THR A 303 21.56 -10.00 -7.64
CA THR A 303 21.45 -9.26 -6.38
C THR A 303 22.43 -9.76 -5.34
N VAL A 304 22.57 -11.08 -5.16
CA VAL A 304 23.57 -11.67 -4.25
C VAL A 304 24.99 -11.31 -4.67
N LYS A 305 25.31 -11.30 -5.97
CA LYS A 305 26.61 -10.83 -6.48
C LYS A 305 26.83 -9.34 -6.19
N CYS A 306 25.80 -8.52 -6.37
CA CYS A 306 25.83 -7.08 -6.07
C CYS A 306 26.08 -6.84 -4.58
N GLU A 307 25.35 -7.49 -3.68
CA GLU A 307 25.54 -7.39 -2.23
C GLU A 307 26.93 -7.86 -1.80
N ARG A 308 27.43 -8.97 -2.37
CA ARG A 308 28.80 -9.44 -2.10
C ARG A 308 29.84 -8.42 -2.53
N ASN A 309 29.66 -7.78 -3.68
CA ASN A 309 30.57 -6.74 -4.15
C ASN A 309 30.45 -5.47 -3.31
N LYS A 310 29.24 -5.03 -2.96
CA LYS A 310 29.00 -3.92 -2.02
C LYS A 310 29.72 -4.15 -0.69
N ASN A 311 29.55 -5.32 -0.09
CA ASN A 311 30.25 -5.70 1.15
C ASN A 311 31.78 -5.69 1.00
N LYS A 312 32.32 -6.09 -0.16
CA LYS A 312 33.76 -5.99 -0.44
C LYS A 312 34.22 -4.54 -0.54
N TYR A 313 33.47 -3.69 -1.25
CA TYR A 313 33.77 -2.27 -1.37
C TYR A 313 33.65 -1.52 -0.05
N GLU A 314 32.67 -1.86 0.80
CA GLU A 314 32.56 -1.30 2.15
C GLU A 314 33.76 -1.69 3.03
N ARG A 315 34.21 -2.96 2.95
CA ARG A 315 35.43 -3.39 3.65
C ARG A 315 36.66 -2.68 3.11
N LEU A 316 36.80 -2.57 1.79
CA LEU A 316 37.90 -1.84 1.17
C LEU A 316 37.88 -0.35 1.56
N GLY A 317 36.69 0.25 1.61
CA GLY A 317 36.48 1.63 2.05
C GLY A 317 36.90 1.85 3.50
N LYS A 318 36.55 0.92 4.41
CA LYS A 318 37.04 0.96 5.81
C LYS A 318 38.56 0.88 5.88
N ILE A 319 39.16 -0.06 5.14
CA ILE A 319 40.64 -0.17 5.07
C ILE A 319 41.25 1.12 4.52
N LEU A 320 40.64 1.74 3.51
CA LEU A 320 41.13 3.00 2.94
C LEU A 320 41.03 4.15 3.95
N ILE A 321 39.95 4.23 4.74
CA ILE A 321 39.81 5.20 5.83
C ILE A 321 40.88 4.97 6.90
N ASP A 322 41.14 3.72 7.28
CA ASP A 322 42.17 3.36 8.26
C ASP A 322 43.58 3.73 7.74
N ILE A 323 43.86 3.46 6.46
CA ILE A 323 45.11 3.87 5.79
C ILE A 323 45.22 5.40 5.80
N ASN A 324 44.16 6.11 5.42
CA ASN A 324 44.18 7.56 5.35
C ASN A 324 44.43 8.19 6.74
N SER A 325 43.77 7.64 7.77
CA SER A 325 43.97 8.04 9.17
C SER A 325 45.40 7.72 9.65
N GLY A 326 45.93 6.55 9.27
CA GLY A 326 47.30 6.15 9.58
C GLY A 326 48.37 7.03 8.91
N VAL A 327 48.16 7.40 7.64
CA VAL A 327 49.01 8.35 6.91
C VAL A 327 48.91 9.75 7.53
N GLY A 328 47.72 10.20 7.91
CA GLY A 328 47.52 11.46 8.63
C GLY A 328 48.28 11.50 9.96
N HIS A 329 48.21 10.43 10.75
CA HIS A 329 48.97 10.31 12.00
C HIS A 329 50.49 10.27 11.77
N LEU A 330 50.95 9.60 10.70
CA LEU A 330 52.37 9.59 10.31
C LEU A 330 52.84 11.00 9.92
N ALA A 331 52.04 11.73 9.15
CA ALA A 331 52.32 13.10 8.77
C ALA A 331 52.38 14.03 10.01
N GLU A 332 51.46 13.86 10.96
CA GLU A 332 51.44 14.61 12.22
C GLU A 332 52.71 14.38 13.06
N LEU A 333 53.15 13.12 13.20
CA LEU A 333 54.40 12.77 13.87
C LEU A 333 55.63 13.38 13.19
N LEU A 334 55.63 13.42 11.86
CA LEU A 334 56.74 13.92 11.05
C LEU A 334 56.69 15.45 10.84
N ASN A 335 55.66 16.16 11.31
CA ASN A 335 55.56 17.62 11.17
C ASN A 335 56.76 18.37 11.77
N GLN A 336 57.41 17.81 12.78
CA GLN A 336 58.58 18.44 13.42
C GLN A 336 59.85 18.35 12.55
N VAL A 337 59.87 17.45 11.55
CA VAL A 337 61.03 17.25 10.67
C VAL A 337 60.87 18.11 9.41
N LYS A 338 61.64 19.19 9.37
CA LYS A 338 61.66 20.13 8.24
C LYS A 338 62.59 19.61 7.14
N LEU A 339 62.07 19.50 5.92
CA LEU A 339 62.87 19.21 4.73
C LEU A 339 63.62 20.48 4.28
N ASP A 340 64.83 20.32 3.75
CA ASP A 340 65.63 21.47 3.32
C ASP A 340 65.05 22.01 2.01
N GLY A 341 64.28 23.11 2.10
CA GLY A 341 63.62 23.75 0.96
C GLY A 341 62.22 24.30 1.23
N GLU A 342 61.58 23.98 2.36
CA GLU A 342 60.21 24.44 2.64
C GLU A 342 60.18 25.83 3.31
N LEU A 343 60.17 26.89 2.49
CA LEU A 343 59.64 28.20 2.90
C LEU A 343 58.09 28.12 2.86
N GLY A 344 57.49 27.61 3.94
CA GLY A 344 56.06 27.81 4.24
C GLY A 344 55.06 27.00 3.42
N SER A 345 55.14 25.67 3.42
CA SER A 345 54.05 24.81 2.95
C SER A 345 52.97 24.65 4.02
N THR A 346 51.73 24.82 3.58
CA THR A 346 50.48 24.78 4.35
C THR A 346 50.27 23.46 5.10
N PRO A 347 49.45 23.46 6.18
CA PRO A 347 49.02 22.23 6.84
C PRO A 347 48.49 21.24 5.80
N LEU A 348 48.97 20.00 5.85
CA LEU A 348 48.57 18.91 4.97
C LEU A 348 47.09 18.61 5.21
N ASP A 349 46.21 19.21 4.42
CA ASP A 349 44.78 18.94 4.47
C ASP A 349 44.50 17.65 3.69
N ILE A 350 43.93 16.67 4.39
CA ILE A 350 43.79 15.31 3.91
C ILE A 350 42.52 15.22 3.07
N GLY A 351 42.59 15.74 1.84
CA GLY A 351 41.69 15.32 0.77
C GLY A 351 42.09 13.93 0.26
N VAL A 352 41.12 13.10 -0.14
CA VAL A 352 41.35 11.71 -0.58
C VAL A 352 42.31 11.61 -1.80
N GLU A 353 42.50 12.73 -2.51
CA GLU A 353 43.41 12.90 -3.66
C GLU A 353 44.84 13.29 -3.24
N SER A 354 45.06 13.62 -1.96
CA SER A 354 46.32 14.11 -1.37
C SER A 354 47.12 13.01 -0.65
N VAL A 355 46.56 11.80 -0.47
CA VAL A 355 47.19 10.73 0.34
C VAL A 355 48.53 10.27 -0.22
N GLU A 356 48.66 10.18 -1.55
CA GLU A 356 49.91 9.78 -2.22
C GLU A 356 51.00 10.86 -2.05
N GLU A 357 50.63 12.14 -2.16
CA GLU A 357 51.53 13.27 -1.94
C GLU A 357 52.00 13.37 -0.49
N VAL A 358 51.07 13.21 0.47
CA VAL A 358 51.37 13.18 1.92
C VAL A 358 52.28 12.00 2.25
N LEU A 359 52.07 10.84 1.64
CA LEU A 359 52.90 9.65 1.86
C LEU A 359 54.32 9.83 1.29
N SER A 360 54.45 10.45 0.10
CA SER A 360 55.75 10.78 -0.48
C SER A 360 56.53 11.78 0.38
N GLN A 361 55.86 12.77 0.95
CA GLN A 361 56.48 13.70 1.89
C GLN A 361 56.89 13.00 3.20
N CYS A 362 56.07 12.08 3.71
CA CYS A 362 56.43 11.24 4.86
C CYS A 362 57.69 10.39 4.57
N GLU A 363 57.81 9.81 3.37
CA GLU A 363 58.99 9.03 2.95
C GLU A 363 60.27 9.88 2.93
N LEU A 364 60.21 11.10 2.38
CA LEU A 364 61.35 12.02 2.36
C LEU A 364 61.77 12.43 3.78
N LYS A 365 60.81 12.73 4.66
CA LYS A 365 61.08 13.09 6.06
C LYS A 365 61.69 11.91 6.83
N LEU A 366 61.15 10.71 6.67
CA LEU A 366 61.72 9.49 7.26
C LEU A 366 63.12 9.19 6.75
N SER A 367 63.38 9.37 5.45
CA SER A 367 64.71 9.19 4.86
C SER A 367 65.72 10.18 5.44
N LYS A 368 65.32 11.44 5.68
CA LYS A 368 66.15 12.43 6.38
C LYS A 368 66.45 12.00 7.82
N ILE A 369 65.45 11.54 8.58
CA ILE A 369 65.66 11.01 9.94
C ILE A 369 66.61 9.81 9.91
N MET A 370 66.44 8.89 8.95
CA MET A 370 67.25 7.69 8.80
C MET A 370 68.69 7.98 8.37
N GLY A 371 68.94 9.12 7.71
CA GLY A 371 70.29 9.62 7.45
C GLY A 371 70.93 10.27 8.69
N LEU A 372 70.13 10.92 9.55
CA LEU A 372 70.59 11.57 10.78
C LEU A 372 70.86 10.57 11.92
N VAL A 373 69.99 9.58 12.04
CA VAL A 373 70.18 8.43 12.92
C VAL A 373 71.01 7.43 12.13
N LYS A 374 72.30 7.26 12.44
CA LYS A 374 73.10 6.14 11.90
C LYS A 374 72.49 4.81 12.35
N TRP A 375 71.42 4.39 11.70
CA TRP A 375 70.68 3.19 12.02
C TRP A 375 71.41 2.01 11.40
N ASP A 376 72.45 1.55 12.11
CA ASP A 376 73.05 0.26 11.83
C ASP A 376 72.03 -0.79 12.27
N GLY A 377 71.48 -1.57 11.33
CA GLY A 377 70.35 -2.50 11.53
C GLY A 377 70.59 -3.68 12.49
N ARG A 378 71.48 -3.49 13.48
CA ARG A 378 71.92 -4.46 14.49
C ARG A 378 71.40 -4.20 15.91
N SER A 379 70.51 -3.22 16.12
CA SER A 379 69.75 -3.20 17.37
C SER A 379 68.55 -4.13 17.23
N LYS A 380 68.76 -5.42 17.55
CA LYS A 380 67.64 -6.33 17.84
C LYS A 380 66.87 -5.67 18.98
N LEU A 381 65.66 -5.17 18.69
CA LEU A 381 64.66 -4.95 19.72
C LEU A 381 64.37 -6.31 20.35
N THR A 382 65.07 -6.63 21.45
CA THR A 382 64.64 -7.67 22.39
C THR A 382 63.36 -7.17 23.05
N LEU A 383 62.24 -7.28 22.34
CA LEU A 383 60.91 -7.20 22.92
C LEU A 383 60.53 -8.57 23.52
N ALA A 384 61.39 -9.09 24.39
CA ALA A 384 61.08 -10.25 25.22
C ALA A 384 60.31 -9.76 26.45
N ASN A 385 59.05 -9.36 26.25
CA ASN A 385 58.14 -9.12 27.37
C ASN A 385 56.98 -10.13 27.29
N PRO A 386 57.10 -11.30 27.95
CA PRO A 386 56.10 -12.38 27.87
C PRO A 386 54.70 -11.97 28.34
N GLN A 387 54.58 -10.85 29.07
CA GLN A 387 53.30 -10.29 29.50
C GLN A 387 52.47 -9.66 28.37
N PHE A 388 53.10 -9.22 27.27
CA PHE A 388 52.37 -8.61 26.15
C PHE A 388 51.69 -9.68 25.28
N GLU A 389 52.37 -10.80 25.06
CA GLU A 389 51.84 -11.94 24.32
C GLU A 389 50.70 -12.63 25.10
N GLU A 390 50.84 -12.76 26.43
CA GLU A 390 49.80 -13.29 27.32
C GLU A 390 48.54 -12.42 27.34
N LYS A 391 48.67 -11.08 27.26
CA LYS A 391 47.53 -10.15 27.16
C LYS A 391 46.80 -10.26 25.82
N LEU A 392 47.53 -10.49 24.71
CA LEU A 392 46.91 -10.70 23.40
C LEU A 392 46.15 -12.04 23.33
N LEU A 393 46.69 -13.09 23.96
CA LEU A 393 46.07 -14.42 24.03
C LEU A 393 44.81 -14.41 24.92
N LYS A 394 44.83 -13.71 26.06
CA LYS A 394 43.65 -13.56 26.94
C LYS A 394 42.51 -12.78 26.27
N ARG A 395 42.82 -11.80 25.42
CA ARG A 395 41.79 -11.03 24.70
C ARG A 395 41.07 -11.87 23.64
N ARG A 396 41.74 -12.87 23.03
CA ARG A 396 41.11 -13.79 22.06
C ARG A 396 40.30 -14.91 22.72
N GLN A 397 40.60 -15.28 23.96
CA GLN A 397 39.88 -16.33 24.70
C GLN A 397 38.54 -15.83 25.31
N ALA A 398 38.35 -14.52 25.43
CA ALA A 398 37.10 -13.93 25.93
C ALA A 398 35.97 -13.87 24.88
N ASP A 399 36.27 -14.08 23.59
CA ASP A 399 35.30 -14.04 22.47
C ASP A 399 34.70 -15.42 22.15
N VAL A 400 34.40 -16.23 23.18
CA VAL A 400 33.61 -17.46 23.01
C VAL A 400 32.16 -17.17 23.36
N ARG A 401 31.35 -17.04 22.31
CA ARG A 401 29.89 -16.82 22.33
C ARG A 401 29.17 -17.92 23.12
N VAL A 402 28.71 -17.58 24.33
CA VAL A 402 27.79 -18.41 25.13
C VAL A 402 26.37 -18.22 24.59
N LYS A 403 25.76 -19.29 24.08
CA LYS A 403 24.31 -19.37 23.84
C LYS A 403 23.63 -19.59 25.20
N SER A 404 22.84 -18.63 25.66
CA SER A 404 21.90 -18.85 26.75
C SER A 404 20.51 -19.04 26.16
N GLN A 405 19.98 -20.25 26.32
CA GLN A 405 18.55 -20.53 26.30
C GLN A 405 18.00 -20.07 27.65
N ASN A 406 16.93 -19.29 27.64
CA ASN A 406 15.70 -19.55 28.40
C ASN A 406 14.72 -18.39 28.20
N GLU A 407 13.50 -18.82 27.92
CA GLU A 407 12.24 -18.10 28.03
C GLU A 407 12.10 -17.49 29.43
N ASP A 408 11.45 -16.33 29.52
CA ASP A 408 10.42 -16.07 30.53
C ASP A 408 9.62 -14.83 30.11
N ASP A 409 8.30 -15.02 30.18
CA ASP A 409 7.23 -14.06 29.98
C ASP A 409 7.39 -12.82 30.85
N MET A 410 7.12 -11.64 30.28
CA MET A 410 6.67 -10.47 31.03
C MET A 410 5.62 -9.75 30.22
N ASP A 411 4.37 -9.98 30.61
CA ASP A 411 3.28 -9.03 30.46
C ASP A 411 3.72 -7.69 31.05
N ASP A 412 3.56 -6.60 30.29
CA ASP A 412 3.38 -5.27 30.84
C ASP A 412 2.35 -4.55 29.95
N ASP A 413 1.12 -4.59 30.45
CA ASP A 413 0.06 -3.63 30.15
C ASP A 413 0.57 -2.24 30.58
N ASP A 414 0.77 -1.33 29.63
CA ASP A 414 0.77 0.11 29.91
C ASP A 414 -0.11 0.82 28.87
N ASP A 415 -1.35 1.04 29.27
CA ASP A 415 -2.35 1.91 28.67
C ASP A 415 -1.94 3.39 28.85
N ASP A 416 -1.11 3.93 27.97
CA ASP A 416 -0.91 5.38 27.85
C ASP A 416 -1.89 5.96 26.81
N VAL A 417 -3.09 6.28 27.30
CA VAL A 417 -4.12 7.05 26.58
C VAL A 417 -3.65 8.50 26.42
N PHE A 418 -3.05 8.81 25.28
CA PHE A 418 -2.91 10.17 24.80
C PHE A 418 -4.25 10.67 24.27
N GLU A 419 -4.92 11.54 25.04
CA GLU A 419 -6.01 12.39 24.55
C GLU A 419 -5.43 13.44 23.61
N GLU A 420 -5.56 13.22 22.30
CA GLU A 420 -5.42 14.26 21.30
C GLU A 420 -6.81 14.61 20.77
N GLU A 421 -7.24 15.81 21.13
CA GLU A 421 -8.50 16.46 20.76
C GLU A 421 -8.46 16.78 19.25
N LEU A 422 -8.89 15.82 18.42
CA LEU A 422 -9.03 15.98 16.97
C LEU A 422 -10.39 15.43 16.49
N ASP A 423 -11.25 16.39 16.15
CA ASP A 423 -12.40 16.33 15.25
C ASP A 423 -13.41 15.16 15.37
N ASP A 424 -14.56 15.53 15.97
CA ASP A 424 -15.75 14.79 16.37
C ASP A 424 -16.57 14.03 15.28
N ASP A 425 -15.99 13.58 14.17
CA ASP A 425 -16.77 12.94 13.08
C ASP A 425 -16.28 11.55 12.61
N VAL A 426 -15.56 10.81 13.46
CA VAL A 426 -15.24 9.40 13.19
C VAL A 426 -15.84 8.50 14.26
N TRP A 427 -16.86 7.72 13.88
CA TRP A 427 -17.47 6.72 14.77
C TRP A 427 -16.44 5.69 15.23
N GLY A 428 -15.97 5.84 16.48
CA GLY A 428 -15.06 4.89 17.10
C GLY A 428 -15.64 3.47 17.21
N ARG A 429 -14.75 2.48 17.38
CA ARG A 429 -15.08 1.04 17.42
C ARG A 429 -16.19 0.68 18.43
N LYS A 430 -16.29 1.40 19.55
CA LYS A 430 -17.38 1.24 20.53
C LYS A 430 -18.73 1.73 20.00
N HIS A 431 -18.77 2.85 19.27
CA HIS A 431 -19.97 3.35 18.62
C HIS A 431 -20.45 2.42 17.50
N VAL A 432 -19.53 1.92 16.66
CA VAL A 432 -19.87 0.92 15.63
C VAL A 432 -20.40 -0.37 16.28
N LYS A 433 -19.79 -0.82 17.37
CA LYS A 433 -20.26 -2.01 18.11
C LYS A 433 -21.64 -1.80 18.72
N VAL A 434 -21.90 -0.65 19.36
CA VAL A 434 -23.21 -0.32 19.94
C VAL A 434 -24.28 -0.14 18.85
N ASN A 435 -23.95 0.49 17.73
CA ASN A 435 -24.90 0.67 16.61
C ASN A 435 -25.18 -0.66 15.91
N SER A 436 -24.17 -1.51 15.70
CA SER A 436 -24.35 -2.86 15.18
C SER A 436 -25.22 -3.72 16.10
N GLN A 437 -25.02 -3.61 17.42
CA GLN A 437 -25.86 -4.28 18.42
C GLN A 437 -27.30 -3.74 18.43
N MET A 438 -27.51 -2.42 18.31
CA MET A 438 -28.84 -1.83 18.16
C MET A 438 -29.56 -2.25 16.88
N ILE A 439 -28.83 -2.44 15.77
CA ILE A 439 -29.38 -2.94 14.51
C ILE A 439 -29.80 -4.41 14.66
N VAL A 440 -28.95 -5.23 15.30
CA VAL A 440 -29.26 -6.63 15.59
C VAL A 440 -30.45 -6.75 16.54
N ASP A 441 -30.55 -5.91 17.56
CA ASP A 441 -31.67 -5.91 18.51
C ASP A 441 -32.96 -5.36 17.88
N LYS A 442 -32.88 -4.37 16.97
CA LYS A 442 -34.02 -3.95 16.14
C LYS A 442 -34.48 -5.04 15.18
N MET A 443 -33.57 -5.86 14.63
CA MET A 443 -33.95 -7.02 13.81
C MET A 443 -34.60 -8.12 14.66
N LYS A 444 -34.10 -8.38 15.87
CA LYS A 444 -34.72 -9.34 16.81
C LYS A 444 -36.08 -8.85 17.35
N GLY A 445 -36.28 -7.53 17.48
CA GLY A 445 -37.55 -6.92 17.88
C GLY A 445 -38.66 -7.00 16.81
N LYS A 446 -38.29 -7.08 15.53
CA LYS A 446 -39.27 -7.17 14.41
C LYS A 446 -39.86 -8.57 14.22
N VAL A 447 -39.30 -9.61 14.81
CA VAL A 447 -39.79 -11.00 14.67
C VAL A 447 -40.95 -11.33 15.64
N LYS A 448 -41.19 -10.54 16.70
CA LYS A 448 -42.22 -10.83 17.72
C LYS A 448 -43.60 -10.20 17.51
N LYS A 449 -43.88 -9.54 16.37
CA LYS A 449 -45.14 -8.80 16.16
C LYS A 449 -46.08 -9.33 15.07
N VAL A 450 -45.99 -10.62 14.73
CA VAL A 450 -46.95 -11.28 13.82
C VAL A 450 -47.43 -12.63 14.38
N THR A 451 -47.96 -12.65 15.61
CA THR A 451 -48.81 -13.77 16.07
C THR A 451 -49.82 -13.30 17.13
N SER A 452 -50.81 -12.51 16.73
CA SER A 452 -52.10 -12.49 17.44
C SER A 452 -53.20 -11.91 16.55
N LYS A 453 -53.91 -12.79 15.85
CA LYS A 453 -55.32 -12.64 15.50
C LYS A 453 -55.85 -13.99 15.01
N GLN A 454 -56.55 -14.70 15.89
CA GLN A 454 -57.56 -15.70 15.50
C GLN A 454 -58.69 -14.99 14.71
N PRO A 455 -59.44 -15.73 13.88
CA PRO A 455 -60.72 -16.22 14.37
C PRO A 455 -61.07 -17.67 13.99
N ALA A 456 -61.73 -18.33 14.94
CA ALA A 456 -62.81 -19.32 14.84
C ALA A 456 -62.97 -20.19 13.57
N GLY A 457 -63.05 -21.52 13.77
CA GLY A 457 -63.70 -22.41 12.80
C GLY A 457 -63.44 -23.91 12.94
N LYS A 458 -64.30 -24.60 13.72
CA LYS A 458 -64.83 -25.98 13.54
C LYS A 458 -63.88 -27.20 13.51
N SER A 459 -64.11 -28.04 14.55
CA SER A 459 -64.19 -29.52 14.58
C SER A 459 -62.91 -30.35 14.43
N PRO A 460 -62.78 -31.37 15.30
CA PRO A 460 -62.53 -32.71 14.77
C PRO A 460 -63.54 -33.73 15.31
N ALA A 461 -63.98 -34.58 14.39
CA ALA A 461 -64.69 -35.81 14.66
C ALA A 461 -63.66 -36.95 14.80
N LYS A 462 -63.97 -37.90 15.70
CA LYS A 462 -63.42 -39.27 15.82
C LYS A 462 -61.94 -39.30 16.27
N HIS A 463 -61.54 -40.00 17.32
CA HIS A 463 -62.05 -41.19 18.00
C HIS A 463 -61.82 -41.10 19.51
#